data_AF-A0A412CFI3-F1
#
_entry.id   AF-A0A412CFI3-F1
#
_cell.length_a   1.000
_cell.length_b   1.000
_cell.length_c   1.000
_cell.angle_alpha   90.00
_cell.angle_beta   90.00
_cell.angle_gamma   90.00
#
_symmetry.space_group_name_H-M   'P 1'
#
loop_
_entity.id
_entity.type
_entity.pdbx_description
1 polymer ?
#
loop_
_entity_poly.entity_id
_entity_poly.type
_entity_poly.pdbx_seq_one_letter_code
_entity_poly.pdbx_strand_id
1 'polypeptide(L)' 'MFYDGIKVYMQNGKLDDVEIAYYINKIRKTHKGKILKRISFILGEGYIDLRYMFQSYPFERIWRISTEDRLIESVV' A
#
# COMPACT_ATOMS: atom_id res chain seq x y z
N MET A 1 11.29 6.26 -0.46
CA MET A 1 11.02 7.36 0.50
C MET A 1 10.66 6.79 1.86
N PHE A 2 10.58 7.61 2.90
CA PHE A 2 9.97 7.24 4.18
C PHE A 2 8.68 8.05 4.37
N TYR A 3 7.65 7.40 4.88
CA TYR A 3 6.37 8.02 5.22
C TYR A 3 5.96 7.52 6.60
N ASP A 4 5.84 8.40 7.59
CA ASP A 4 5.43 8.01 8.96
C ASP A 4 6.22 6.82 9.53
N GLY A 5 7.56 6.84 9.38
CA GLY A 5 8.45 5.76 9.81
C GLY A 5 8.39 4.47 8.96
N ILE A 6 7.52 4.41 7.96
CA ILE A 6 7.35 3.28 7.03
C ILE A 6 8.25 3.49 5.81
N LYS A 7 8.99 2.45 5.43
CA LYS A 7 9.79 2.47 4.20
C LYS A 7 8.87 2.25 2.99
N VAL A 8 8.78 3.25 2.11
CA VAL A 8 7.92 3.22 0.93
C VAL A 8 8.76 3.11 -0.35
N TYR A 9 8.39 2.15 -1.19
CA TYR A 9 8.95 1.93 -2.53
C TYR A 9 7.86 2.06 -3.58
N MET A 10 8.25 2.48 -4.78
CA MET A 10 7.36 2.58 -5.93
C MET A 10 8.05 1.93 -7.14
N GLN A 11 7.27 1.23 -7.96
CA GLN A 11 7.72 0.64 -9.21
C GLN A 11 6.67 0.92 -10.30
N ASN A 12 7.15 1.15 -11.53
CA ASN A 12 6.33 1.37 -12.72
C ASN A 12 5.35 2.55 -12.62
N GLY A 13 5.66 3.55 -11.77
CA GLY A 13 4.85 4.74 -11.62
C GLY A 13 5.09 5.43 -10.29
N LYS A 14 4.23 6.40 -9.98
CA LYS A 14 4.22 7.12 -8.70
C LYS A 14 2.79 7.24 -8.21
N LEU A 15 2.64 7.22 -6.90
CA LEU A 15 1.43 7.64 -6.19
C LEU A 15 1.75 8.96 -5.49
N ASP A 16 0.73 9.81 -5.30
CA ASP A 16 0.88 10.98 -4.45
C ASP A 16 0.76 10.62 -2.96
N ASP A 17 1.04 11.59 -2.09
CA ASP A 17 1.02 11.38 -0.64
C ASP A 17 -0.37 11.02 -0.09
N VAL A 18 -1.45 11.49 -0.73
CA VAL A 18 -2.84 11.20 -0.32
C VAL A 18 -3.14 9.73 -0.56
N GLU A 19 -2.76 9.20 -1.72
CA GLU A 19 -2.96 7.79 -2.07
C GLU A 19 -2.10 6.85 -1.24
N ILE A 20 -0.84 7.24 -0.98
CA ILE A 20 0.05 6.50 -0.07
C ILE A 20 -0.59 6.41 1.32
N ALA A 21 -1.06 7.54 1.85
CA ALA A 21 -1.73 7.61 3.14
C ALA A 21 -2.97 6.72 3.19
N TYR A 22 -3.79 6.76 2.13
CA TYR A 22 -5.00 5.95 1.99
C TYR A 22 -4.69 4.45 2.14
N TYR A 23 -3.76 3.93 1.35
CA TYR A 23 -3.44 2.50 1.37
C TYR A 23 -2.76 2.07 2.66
N ILE A 24 -1.88 2.89 3.23
CA ILE A 24 -1.27 2.63 4.55
C ILE A 24 -2.35 2.54 5.62
N ASN A 25 -3.31 3.47 5.63
CA ASN A 25 -4.42 3.47 6.58
C ASN A 25 -5.35 2.27 6.39
N LYS A 26 -5.61 1.87 5.14
CA LYS A 26 -6.38 0.66 4.82
C LYS A 26 -5.70 -0.57 5.42
N ILE A 27 -4.39 -0.74 5.21
CA ILE A 27 -3.60 -1.84 5.79
C ILE A 27 -3.63 -1.81 7.32
N ARG A 28 -3.47 -0.64 7.95
CA ARG A 28 -3.55 -0.48 9.41
C ARG A 28 -4.93 -0.87 9.96
N LYS A 29 -6.01 -0.50 9.27
CA LYS A 29 -7.39 -0.87 9.64
C LYS A 29 -7.65 -2.36 9.52
N THR A 30 -7.17 -3.00 8.44
CA THR A 30 -7.31 -4.44 8.21
C THR A 30 -6.47 -5.27 9.18
N HIS A 31 -5.27 -4.80 9.54
CA HIS A 31 -4.32 -5.54 10.37
C HIS A 31 -4.07 -4.82 11.70
N LYS A 32 -5.13 -4.68 12.51
CA LYS A 32 -5.04 -4.04 13.83
C LYS A 32 -3.95 -4.68 14.70
N GLY A 33 -3.20 -3.84 15.41
CA GLY A 33 -2.13 -4.26 16.32
C GLY A 33 -0.81 -4.66 15.64
N LYS A 34 -0.71 -4.60 14.30
CA LYS A 34 0.55 -4.86 13.58
C LYS A 34 1.21 -3.55 13.16
N ILE A 35 2.53 -3.49 13.35
CA ILE A 35 3.35 -2.34 12.94
C ILE A 35 3.84 -2.58 11.52
N LEU A 36 3.38 -1.78 10.57
CA LEU A 36 3.84 -1.79 9.19
C LEU A 36 5.27 -1.25 9.11
N LYS A 37 6.19 -2.02 8.53
CA LYS A 37 7.61 -1.66 8.41
C LYS A 37 7.96 -1.16 7.02
N ARG A 38 7.41 -1.81 6.00
CA ARG A 38 7.68 -1.53 4.59
C ARG A 38 6.45 -1.75 3.75
N ILE A 39 6.28 -0.92 2.72
CA ILE A 39 5.37 -1.16 1.61
C ILE A 39 6.04 -0.82 0.27
N SER A 40 5.76 -1.62 -0.75
CA SER A 40 6.10 -1.35 -2.14
C SER A 40 4.81 -1.30 -2.95
N PHE A 41 4.64 -0.23 -3.71
CA PHE A 41 3.56 -0.06 -4.68
C PHE A 41 4.10 -0.43 -6.05
N ILE A 42 3.48 -1.42 -6.71
CA ILE A 42 3.83 -1.80 -8.07
C ILE A 42 2.62 -1.54 -8.95
N LEU A 43 2.72 -0.55 -9.83
CA LEU A 43 1.64 -0.19 -10.75
C LEU A 43 1.76 -1.08 -11.99
N GLY A 44 0.67 -1.74 -12.34
CA GLY A 44 0.54 -2.52 -13.57
C GLY A 44 -0.58 -1.97 -14.44
N GLU A 45 -0.73 -2.52 -15.63
CA GLU A 45 -1.87 -2.21 -16.49
C GLU A 45 -3.14 -2.77 -15.85
N GLY A 46 -4.03 -1.89 -15.40
CA GLY A 46 -5.32 -2.26 -14.80
C GLY A 46 -5.28 -2.66 -13.32
N TYR A 47 -4.12 -2.58 -12.64
CA TYR A 47 -4.03 -2.93 -11.22
C TYR A 47 -2.89 -2.23 -10.47
N ILE A 48 -2.95 -2.30 -9.14
CA ILE A 48 -1.85 -2.00 -8.24
C ILE A 48 -1.61 -3.16 -7.28
N ASP A 49 -0.35 -3.58 -7.14
CA ASP A 49 0.07 -4.50 -6.09
C ASP A 49 0.60 -3.71 -4.89
N LEU A 50 0.00 -3.95 -3.72
CA LEU A 50 0.52 -3.54 -2.42
C LEU A 50 1.33 -4.68 -1.84
N ARG A 51 2.66 -4.54 -1.83
CA ARG A 51 3.57 -5.52 -1.23
C ARG A 51 4.12 -5.01 0.09
N TYR A 52 3.69 -5.58 1.21
CA TYR A 52 3.97 -5.02 2.53
C TYR A 52 4.47 -6.05 3.54
N MET A 53 5.24 -5.56 4.51
CA MET A 53 5.85 -6.36 5.56
C MET A 53 5.64 -5.68 6.92
N PHE A 54 5.27 -6.48 7.91
CA PHE A 54 5.14 -6.03 9.30
C PHE A 54 6.44 -6.27 10.06
N GLN A 55 6.70 -5.47 11.10
CA GLN A 55 7.93 -5.56 11.89
C GLN A 55 8.15 -6.94 12.51
N SER A 56 7.08 -7.58 13.00
CA SER A 56 7.15 -8.87 13.70
C SER A 56 7.09 -10.10 12.80
N TYR A 57 6.96 -9.94 11.48
CA TYR A 57 6.75 -11.06 10.55
C TYR A 57 7.80 -11.05 9.43
N PRO A 58 8.55 -12.14 9.21
CA PRO A 58 9.63 -12.19 8.24
C PRO A 58 9.18 -12.46 6.79
N PHE A 59 7.88 -12.30 6.49
CA PHE A 59 7.34 -12.53 5.15
C PHE A 59 6.56 -11.34 4.62
N GLU A 60 6.59 -11.20 3.31
CA GLU A 60 5.85 -10.17 2.58
C GLU A 60 4.41 -10.64 2.30
N ARG A 61 3.47 -9.70 2.35
CA ARG A 61 2.09 -9.89 1.92
C ARG A 61 1.88 -9.13 0.63
N ILE A 62 1.16 -9.75 -0.29
CA ILE A 62 0.80 -9.14 -1.58
C ILE A 62 -0.71 -8.96 -1.59
N TRP A 63 -1.16 -7.74 -1.89
CA TRP A 63 -2.56 -7.43 -2.10
C TRP A 63 -2.72 -6.69 -3.44
N ARG A 64 -3.30 -7.36 -4.43
CA ARG A 64 -3.64 -6.78 -5.72
C ARG A 64 -5.01 -6.10 -5.66
N ILE A 65 -5.09 -4.90 -6.21
CA ILE A 65 -6.32 -4.10 -6.30
C ILE A 65 -6.50 -3.70 -7.77
N SER A 66 -7.67 -3.91 -8.35
CA SER A 66 -7.98 -3.42 -9.70
C SER A 66 -8.01 -1.90 -9.72
N THR A 67 -7.55 -1.27 -10.80
CA THR A 67 -7.68 0.20 -10.93
C THR A 67 -9.14 0.64 -11.04
N GLU A 68 -10.04 -0.24 -11.47
CA GLU A 68 -11.49 0.02 -11.47
C GLU A 68 -12.02 0.17 -10.03
N ASP A 69 -11.59 -0.71 -9.12
CA ASP A 69 -11.94 -0.63 -7.70
C ASP A 69 -11.38 0.64 -7.04
N ARG A 70 -10.19 1.09 -7.46
CA ARG A 70 -9.58 2.36 -6.99
C ARG A 70 -10.42 3.58 -7.37
N LEU A 71 -10.99 3.62 -8.58
CA LEU A 71 -11.82 4.74 -9.02
C LEU A 71 -13.10 4.85 -8.20
N ILE A 72 -13.72 3.72 -7.85
CA ILE A 72 -14.92 3.68 -7.01
C ILE A 72 -14.62 4.23 -5.60
N GLU A 73 -13.46 3.90 -5.04
CA GLU A 73 -13.04 4.38 -3.72
C GLU A 73 -12.59 5.86 -3.67
N SER A 74 -12.37 6.50 -4.83
CA SER A 74 -11.99 7.92 -4.92
C SER A 74 -13.16 8.91 -5.03
N VAL A 75 -14.38 8.40 -5.26
CA VAL A 75 -15.61 9.19 -5.45
C VAL A 75 -16.45 9.23 -4.16
N VAL A 76 -16.07 8.48 -3.12
CA VAL A 76 -16.80 8.32 -1.85
C VAL A 76 -16.09 9.02 -0.69
#